data_AF-A0A1Q6YEE2-F1
#
_entry.id   AF-A0A1Q6YEE2-F1
#
_cell.length_a   1.000
_cell.length_b   1.000
_cell.length_c   1.000
_cell.angle_alpha   90.00
_cell.angle_beta   90.00
_cell.angle_gamma   90.00
#
_symmetry.space_group_name_H-M   'P 1'
#
loop_
_entity.id
_entity.type
_entity.pdbx_description
1 polymer ?
#
loop_
_entity_poly.entity_id
_entity_poly.type
_entity_poly.pdbx_seq_one_letter_code
_entity_poly.pdbx_strand_id
1 'polypeptide(L)'
;MVRELEGERLEAWLTAVAERGIEELQRFANGLQQDKAAVLMGLTHSHNNAQAEGQVTRIKLIKRMMYGRAGFPLLRQRVLHRF
;
A
#
# COMPACT_ATOMS: atom_id res chain seq x y z
N MET A 1 -0.83 -11.99 -11.44
CA MET A 1 0.13 -11.01 -10.91
C MET A 1 0.07 -10.90 -9.40
N VAL A 2 -0.82 -10.11 -8.78
CA VAL A 2 -0.74 -9.84 -7.33
C VAL A 2 -1.02 -11.06 -6.43
N ARG A 3 -2.08 -11.84 -6.72
CA ARG A 3 -2.44 -13.01 -5.89
C ARG A 3 -1.54 -14.22 -6.14
N GLU A 4 -1.15 -14.38 -7.39
CA GLU A 4 -0.36 -15.52 -7.89
C GLU A 4 1.17 -15.27 -7.79
N LEU A 5 1.59 -14.10 -7.33
CA LEU A 5 2.99 -13.68 -7.20
C LEU A 5 3.80 -13.74 -8.51
N GLU A 6 3.16 -13.38 -9.62
CA GLU A 6 3.74 -13.41 -10.98
C GLU A 6 4.41 -12.06 -11.35
N GLY A 7 5.41 -11.64 -10.57
CA GLY A 7 6.10 -10.37 -10.79
C GLY A 7 6.79 -10.25 -12.16
N GLU A 8 7.16 -11.37 -12.77
CA GLU A 8 7.75 -11.44 -14.11
C GLU A 8 6.83 -10.91 -15.21
N ARG A 9 5.51 -10.89 -14.97
CA ARG A 9 4.52 -10.39 -15.94
C ARG A 9 4.40 -8.85 -15.94
N LEU A 10 5.06 -8.16 -15.01
CA LEU A 10 4.95 -6.71 -14.84
C LEU A 10 5.38 -5.95 -16.11
N GLU A 11 6.50 -6.32 -16.72
CA GLU A 11 7.00 -5.64 -17.93
C GLU A 11 6.04 -5.79 -19.10
N ALA A 12 5.57 -7.01 -19.36
CA ALA A 12 4.62 -7.28 -20.44
C ALA A 12 3.33 -6.48 -20.27
N TRP A 13 2.87 -6.31 -19.03
CA TRP A 13 1.70 -5.50 -18.72
C TRP A 13 1.97 -4.00 -18.93
N LEU A 14 3.13 -3.48 -18.50
CA LEU A 14 3.50 -2.08 -18.72
C LEU A 14 3.59 -1.74 -20.22
N THR A 15 4.15 -2.64 -21.04
CA THR A 15 4.18 -2.47 -22.51
C THR A 15 2.77 -2.43 -23.09
N ALA A 16 1.90 -3.37 -22.68
CA ALA A 16 0.51 -3.39 -23.15
C ALA A 16 -0.26 -2.13 -22.78
N VAL A 17 -0.01 -1.54 -21.61
CA VAL A 17 -0.62 -0.27 -21.19
C VAL A 17 -0.17 0.89 -22.07
N ALA A 18 1.12 0.94 -22.41
CA ALA A 18 1.66 1.97 -23.28
C ALA A 18 1.00 1.96 -24.67
N GLU A 19 0.81 0.78 -25.25
CA GLU A 19 0.21 0.58 -26.58
C GLU A 19 -1.29 0.90 -26.66
N ARG A 20 -2.03 0.75 -25.55
CA ARG A 20 -3.49 0.95 -25.52
C ARG A 20 -3.93 2.42 -25.56
N GLY A 21 -3.03 3.36 -25.30
CA GLY A 21 -3.32 4.80 -25.41
C GLY A 21 -4.31 5.37 -24.39
N ILE A 22 -4.60 4.65 -23.30
CA ILE A 22 -5.50 5.12 -22.24
C ILE A 22 -4.70 5.99 -21.27
N GLU A 23 -4.94 7.30 -21.29
CA GLU A 23 -4.10 8.28 -20.60
C GLU A 23 -4.08 8.06 -19.08
N GLU A 24 -5.22 7.76 -18.45
CA GLU A 24 -5.30 7.48 -17.02
C GLU A 24 -4.49 6.25 -16.63
N LEU A 25 -4.51 5.22 -17.48
CA LEU A 25 -3.79 3.98 -17.25
C LEU A 25 -2.28 4.17 -17.45
N GLN A 26 -1.88 4.99 -18.41
CA GLN A 26 -0.49 5.39 -18.61
C GLN A 26 0.04 6.21 -17.42
N ARG A 27 -0.74 7.18 -16.90
CA ARG A 27 -0.36 7.92 -15.69
C ARG A 27 -0.19 6.99 -14.49
N PHE A 28 -1.08 6.02 -14.33
CA PHE A 28 -0.95 5.00 -13.28
C PHE A 28 0.31 4.14 -13.46
N ALA A 29 0.57 3.65 -14.67
CA ALA A 29 1.76 2.87 -15.00
C ALA A 29 3.06 3.66 -14.77
N ASN A 30 3.07 4.96 -15.04
CA ASN A 30 4.22 5.84 -14.76
C ASN A 30 4.53 5.90 -13.26
N GLY A 31 3.50 5.93 -12.40
CA GLY A 31 3.68 5.83 -10.95
C GLY A 31 4.30 4.50 -10.54
N LEU A 32 3.81 3.38 -11.11
CA LEU A 32 4.39 2.05 -10.84
C LEU A 32 5.84 1.94 -11.32
N GLN A 33 6.21 2.61 -12.41
CA GLN A 33 7.59 2.63 -12.90
C GLN A 33 8.53 3.40 -11.97
N GLN A 34 8.08 4.49 -11.34
CA GLN A 34 8.91 5.22 -10.36
C GLN A 34 9.30 4.34 -9.17
N ASP A 35 8.37 3.49 -8.71
CA ASP A 35 8.57 2.55 -7.60
C ASP A 35 8.81 1.10 -8.06
N LYS A 36 9.30 0.90 -9.30
CA LYS A 36 9.36 -0.41 -9.98
C LYS A 36 9.98 -1.52 -9.13
N ALA A 37 11.06 -1.24 -8.42
CA ALA A 37 11.72 -2.23 -7.56
C ALA A 37 10.79 -2.70 -6.43
N ALA A 38 10.09 -1.77 -5.76
CA ALA A 38 9.15 -2.10 -4.70
C ALA A 38 7.93 -2.85 -5.23
N VAL A 39 7.41 -2.42 -6.39
CA VAL A 39 6.28 -3.07 -7.07
C VAL A 39 6.64 -4.50 -7.47
N LEU A 40 7.80 -4.71 -8.09
CA LEU A 40 8.28 -6.04 -8.46
C LEU A 40 8.41 -6.94 -7.23
N MET A 41 9.05 -6.46 -6.16
CA MET A 41 9.18 -7.22 -4.91
C MET A 41 7.82 -7.60 -4.32
N GLY A 42 6.86 -6.66 -4.31
CA GLY A 42 5.50 -6.91 -3.82
C GLY A 42 4.69 -7.85 -4.71
N LEU A 43 5.06 -7.99 -5.98
CA LEU A 43 4.45 -8.93 -6.92
C LEU A 43 5.15 -10.29 -6.95
N THR A 44 6.34 -10.44 -6.36
CA THR A 44 7.10 -11.70 -6.39
C THR A 44 7.11 -12.43 -5.05
N HIS A 45 7.06 -11.69 -3.94
CA HIS A 45 7.14 -12.26 -2.60
C HIS A 45 5.78 -12.36 -1.91
N SER A 46 5.60 -13.42 -1.11
CA SER A 46 4.40 -13.61 -0.29
C SER A 46 4.30 -12.60 0.88
N HIS A 47 5.37 -11.87 1.17
CA HIS A 47 5.40 -10.83 2.19
C HIS A 47 4.55 -9.64 1.74
N ASN A 48 3.63 -9.22 2.59
CA ASN A 48 2.75 -8.09 2.32
C ASN A 48 2.74 -7.12 3.51
N ASN A 49 2.24 -5.91 3.26
CA ASN A 49 2.17 -4.84 4.26
C ASN A 49 0.90 -4.89 5.13
N ALA A 50 0.10 -5.95 5.05
CA ALA A 50 -1.24 -5.99 5.66
C ALA A 50 -1.21 -5.81 7.18
N GLN A 51 -0.22 -6.39 7.86
CA GLN A 51 -0.07 -6.22 9.31
C GLN A 51 0.20 -4.76 9.69
N ALA A 52 1.10 -4.09 8.97
CA ALA A 52 1.43 -2.69 9.24
C ALA A 52 0.24 -1.78 8.92
N GLU A 53 -0.44 -2.00 7.79
CA GLU A 53 -1.66 -1.28 7.42
C GLU A 53 -2.78 -1.48 8.44
N GLY A 54 -2.91 -2.70 8.98
CA GLY A 54 -3.83 -3.00 10.08
C GLY A 54 -3.53 -2.19 11.33
N GLN A 55 -2.25 -2.10 11.74
CA GLN A 55 -1.86 -1.25 12.88
C GLN A 55 -2.11 0.23 12.62
N VAL A 56 -1.77 0.74 11.43
CA VAL A 56 -2.04 2.13 11.04
C VAL A 56 -3.54 2.41 11.07
N THR A 57 -4.36 1.49 10.59
CA THR A 57 -5.82 1.60 10.61
C THR A 57 -6.36 1.64 12.03
N ARG A 58 -5.87 0.75 12.91
CA ARG A 58 -6.21 0.76 14.33
C ARG A 58 -5.85 2.09 15.01
N ILE A 59 -4.66 2.62 14.76
CA ILE A 59 -4.20 3.90 15.33
C ILE A 59 -5.08 5.05 14.82
N LYS A 60 -5.33 5.11 13.51
CA LYS A 60 -6.23 6.10 12.89
C LYS A 60 -7.65 6.02 13.48
N LEU A 61 -8.15 4.82 13.72
CA LEU A 61 -9.47 4.60 14.34
C LEU A 61 -9.51 5.16 15.77
N ILE A 62 -8.53 4.85 16.61
CA ILE A 62 -8.45 5.39 17.99
C ILE A 62 -8.45 6.91 17.95
N LYS A 63 -7.64 7.53 17.08
CA LYS A 63 -7.59 8.99 16.93
C LYS A 63 -8.95 9.58 16.48
N ARG A 64 -9.65 8.91 15.56
CA ARG A 64 -10.99 9.30 15.08
C ARG A 64 -12.06 9.19 16.16
N MET A 65 -12.07 8.12 16.96
CA MET A 65 -12.99 7.96 18.11
C MET A 65 -12.81 9.07 19.16
N MET A 66 -11.65 9.73 19.15
CA MET A 66 -11.33 10.83 20.06
C MET A 66 -11.47 12.20 19.40
N TYR A 67 -12.16 12.28 18.26
CA TYR A 67 -12.40 13.50 17.50
C TYR A 67 -11.11 14.24 17.12
N GLY A 68 -10.02 13.49 16.86
CA GLY A 68 -8.72 14.08 16.51
C GLY A 68 -7.93 14.67 17.68
N ARG A 69 -8.51 14.74 18.89
CA ARG A 69 -7.90 15.38 20.08
C ARG A 69 -6.82 14.54 20.76
N ALA A 70 -6.62 13.31 20.30
CA ALA A 70 -5.57 12.44 20.82
C ALA A 70 -4.20 12.83 20.22
N GLY A 71 -3.43 13.62 20.98
CA GLY A 71 -2.00 13.83 20.74
C GLY A 71 -1.18 12.57 20.99
N PHE A 72 0.12 12.61 20.68
CA PHE A 72 0.99 11.43 20.79
C PHE A 72 0.99 10.76 22.19
N PRO A 73 1.08 11.48 23.33
CA PRO A 73 1.08 10.86 24.65
C PRO A 73 -0.17 10.00 24.91
N LEU A 74 -1.34 10.54 24.54
CA LEU A 74 -2.63 9.87 24.74
C LEU A 74 -2.82 8.71 23.76
N LEU A 75 -2.41 8.86 22.50
CA LEU A 75 -2.42 7.76 21.54
C LEU A 75 -1.50 6.62 21.99
N ARG A 76 -0.29 6.92 22.45
CA ARG A 76 0.65 5.92 22.97
C ARG A 76 0.03 5.13 24.11
N GLN A 77 -0.61 5.80 25.08
CA GLN A 77 -1.27 5.12 26.19
C GLN A 77 -2.37 4.18 25.71
N ARG A 78 -3.25 4.62 24.79
CA ARG A 78 -4.36 3.78 24.28
C ARG A 78 -3.91 2.63 23.38
N VAL A 79 -2.76 2.75 22.73
CA VAL A 79 -2.20 1.69 21.88
C VAL A 79 -1.50 0.62 22.73
N LEU A 80 -0.67 1.04 23.69
CA LEU A 80 0.17 0.15 24.49
C LEU A 80 -0.55 -0.49 25.69
N HIS A 81 -1.46 0.24 26.35
CA HIS A 81 -2.12 -0.22 27.59
C HIS A 81 -3.56 -0.68 27.35
N ARG A 82 -3.77 -1.45 26.26
CA ARG A 82 -5.08 -1.97 25.90
C ARG A 82 -5.70 -2.71 27.10
N PHE A 83 -6.83 -2.20 27.63
CA PHE A 83 -7.80 -3.00 28.40
C PHE A 83 -8.69 -3.77 27.41
#